data_AF-A0A920MS50-F1
#
_entry.id   AF-A0A920MS50-F1
#
_cell.length_a   1.000
_cell.length_b   1.000
_cell.length_c   1.000
_cell.angle_alpha   90.00
_cell.angle_beta   90.00
_cell.angle_gamma   90.00
#
_symmetry.space_group_name_H-M   'P 1'
#
loop_
_entity.id
_entity.type
_entity.pdbx_description
1 polymer ?
#
loop_
_entity_poly.entity_id
_entity_poly.type
_entity_poly.pdbx_seq_one_letter_code
_entity_poly.pdbx_strand_id
1 'polypeptide(L)' 'MKELKAVTAEVRIKDVLFADDVNIYRQLGGGLTTANVLHGSANPIGGQNAVIKLKWGSTPGV' A
#
# COMPACT_ATOMS: atom_id res chain seq x y z
N MET A 1 -5.16 23.97 15.86
CA MET A 1 -4.33 24.06 14.64
C MET A 1 -3.41 22.86 14.61
N LYS A 2 -3.58 21.93 13.65
CA LYS A 2 -2.72 20.74 13.50
C LYS A 2 -1.61 21.12 12.51
N GLU A 3 -0.36 20.88 12.86
CA GLU A 3 0.78 21.11 11.97
C GLU A 3 0.59 20.36 10.64
N LEU A 4 0.76 21.08 9.53
CA LEU A 4 0.73 20.49 8.19
C LEU A 4 2.10 19.85 7.93
N LYS A 5 2.16 18.52 7.93
CA LYS A 5 3.40 17.79 7.69
C LYS A 5 3.56 17.52 6.18
N ALA A 6 4.32 18.36 5.49
CA ALA A 6 4.53 18.28 4.04
C ALA A 6 5.55 17.19 3.60
N VAL A 7 6.37 16.70 4.53
CA VAL A 7 7.37 15.66 4.29
C VAL A 7 7.03 14.47 5.16
N THR A 8 6.74 13.33 4.53
CA THR A 8 6.30 12.10 5.21
C THR A 8 7.15 10.89 4.80
N ALA A 9 8.44 11.07 4.57
CA ALA A 9 9.34 9.99 4.12
C ALA A 9 9.44 8.81 5.12
N GLU A 10 9.08 9.04 6.38
CA GLU A 10 9.10 8.04 7.45
C GLU A 10 7.89 7.11 7.46
N VAL A 11 6.77 7.48 6.83
CA VAL A 11 5.56 6.63 6.83
C VAL A 11 5.66 5.55 5.76
N ARG A 12 5.00 4.42 5.96
CA ARG A 12 5.08 3.26 5.05
C ARG A 12 3.71 2.93 4.52
N ILE A 13 3.60 2.75 3.19
CA ILE A 13 2.33 2.32 2.60
C ILE A 13 1.93 0.91 3.09
N LYS A 14 2.91 0.08 3.46
CA LYS A 14 2.70 -1.28 3.97
C LYS A 14 1.84 -1.33 5.23
N ASP A 15 1.85 -0.28 6.06
CA ASP A 15 1.10 -0.24 7.32
C ASP A 15 -0.42 -0.13 7.11
N VAL A 16 -0.86 0.16 5.88
CA VAL A 16 -2.28 0.28 5.50
C VAL A 16 -2.67 -0.67 4.37
N LEU A 17 -1.88 -1.73 4.13
CA LEU A 17 -2.21 -2.78 3.17
C LEU A 17 -2.85 -3.97 3.88
N PHE A 18 -4.06 -4.32 3.44
CA PHE A 18 -4.83 -5.44 3.96
C PHE A 18 -5.08 -6.48 2.86
N ALA A 19 -4.74 -7.73 3.14
CA ALA A 19 -4.83 -8.82 2.17
C ALA A 19 -6.27 -9.23 1.84
N ASP A 20 -7.23 -8.81 2.68
CA ASP A 20 -8.68 -8.99 2.55
C ASP A 20 -9.40 -7.75 1.99
N ASP A 21 -8.67 -6.80 1.38
CA ASP A 21 -9.28 -5.75 0.53
C ASP A 21 -9.76 -6.31 -0.82
N VAL A 22 -11.07 -6.25 -1.09
CA VAL A 22 -11.72 -6.84 -2.29
C VAL A 22 -11.03 -6.53 -3.62
N ASN A 23 -10.29 -5.42 -3.70
CA ASN A 23 -9.53 -5.07 -4.90
C ASN A 23 -8.37 -6.05 -5.16
N ILE A 24 -7.78 -6.66 -4.14
CA ILE A 24 -6.77 -7.73 -4.29
C ILE A 24 -7.40 -8.95 -4.97
N TYR A 25 -8.61 -9.36 -4.56
CA TYR A 25 -9.35 -10.45 -5.22
C TYR A 25 -9.61 -10.13 -6.69
N ARG A 26 -10.10 -8.92 -6.98
CA ARG A 26 -10.40 -8.48 -8.36
C ARG A 26 -9.14 -8.40 -9.22
N GLN A 27 -8.05 -7.85 -8.69
CA GLN A 27 -6.77 -7.74 -9.38
C GLN A 27 -6.17 -9.12 -9.68
N LEU A 28 -6.25 -10.06 -8.73
CA LEU A 28 -5.86 -11.45 -8.95
C LEU A 28 -6.71 -12.13 -10.04
N GLY A 29 -8.03 -11.92 -10.03
CA GLY A 29 -8.92 -12.40 -11.09
C GLY A 29 -8.59 -11.84 -12.47
N GLY A 30 -8.00 -10.65 -12.53
CA GLY A 30 -7.45 -10.02 -13.74
C GLY A 30 -6.02 -10.44 -14.11
N GLY A 31 -5.40 -11.34 -13.34
CA GLY A 31 -4.04 -11.84 -13.61
C GLY A 31 -2.90 -11.00 -13.03
N LEU A 32 -3.17 -9.95 -12.25
CA LEU A 32 -2.13 -9.17 -11.57
C LEU A 32 -1.61 -9.94 -10.36
N THR A 33 -0.34 -10.32 -10.38
CA THR A 33 0.27 -11.16 -9.32
C THR A 33 1.19 -10.38 -8.39
N THR A 34 1.80 -9.29 -8.87
CA THR A 34 2.78 -8.49 -8.14
C THR A 34 2.58 -7.00 -8.46
N ALA A 35 2.67 -6.14 -7.46
CA ALA A 35 2.52 -4.70 -7.64
C ALA A 35 3.55 -3.92 -6.82
N ASN A 36 3.99 -2.77 -7.34
CA ASN A 36 4.71 -1.76 -6.57
C ASN A 36 3.70 -0.69 -6.13
N VAL A 37 3.31 -0.73 -4.85
CA VAL A 37 2.33 0.22 -4.28
C VAL A 37 3.05 1.48 -3.85
N LEU A 38 2.60 2.62 -4.37
CA LEU A 38 3.19 3.93 -4.13
C LEU A 38 2.35 4.75 -3.15
N HIS A 39 2.98 5.74 -2.53
CA HIS A 39 2.26 6.76 -1.77
C HIS A 39 1.43 7.65 -2.71
N GLY A 40 0.34 8.22 -2.18
CA GLY A 40 -0.42 9.23 -2.92
C GLY A 40 0.40 10.52 -3.14
N SER A 41 -0.02 11.35 -4.08
CA SER A 41 0.69 12.57 -4.48
C SER A 41 0.39 13.80 -3.62
N ALA A 42 -0.24 13.63 -2.45
CA ALA A 42 -0.66 14.74 -1.60
C ALA A 42 0.52 15.56 -1.05
N ASN A 43 1.68 14.92 -0.89
CA ASN A 43 2.86 15.51 -0.27
C ASN A 43 4.01 15.63 -1.29
N PRO A 44 4.79 16.72 -1.28
CA PRO A 44 6.02 16.86 -2.08
C PRO A 44 7.03 15.72 -1.85
N ILE A 45 7.14 15.24 -0.61
CA ILE A 45 7.91 14.04 -0.26
C ILE A 45 6.97 13.04 0.42
N GLY A 46 6.57 12.02 -0.35
CA GLY A 46 5.72 10.93 0.12
C GLY A 46 6.46 9.88 0.96
N GLY A 47 5.71 8.90 1.45
CA GLY A 47 6.25 7.79 2.24
C GLY A 47 6.87 6.66 1.42
N GLN A 48 7.36 5.65 2.13
CA GLN A 48 8.00 4.46 1.58
C GLN A 48 7.00 3.59 0.80
N ASN A 49 7.40 3.18 -0.40
CA ASN A 49 6.65 2.26 -1.25
C ASN A 49 6.80 0.79 -0.78
N ALA A 50 5.97 -0.09 -1.33
CA ALA A 50 6.05 -1.52 -1.06
C ALA A 50 5.87 -2.34 -2.34
N VAL A 51 6.81 -3.25 -2.60
CA VAL A 51 6.62 -4.30 -3.61
C VAL A 51 5.93 -5.48 -2.92
N ILE A 52 4.74 -5.84 -3.42
CA ILE A 52 3.90 -6.88 -2.83
C ILE A 52 3.57 -7.96 -3.83
N LYS A 53 3.42 -9.19 -3.32
CA LYS A 53 2.74 -10.27 -4.03
C LYS A 53 1.28 -10.30 -3.58
N LEU A 54 0.35 -10.28 -4.53
CA LEU A 54 -1.07 -10.31 -4.22
C LEU A 54 -1.46 -11.71 -3.75
N LYS A 55 -2.05 -11.79 -2.56
CA LYS A 55 -2.60 -13.02 -1.97
C LYS A 55 -3.86 -12.67 -1.19
N TRP A 56 -5.02 -12.99 -1.76
CA TRP A 56 -6.31 -12.73 -1.12
C TRP A 56 -6.45 -13.48 0.21
N GLY A 57 -6.83 -12.78 1.27
CA GLY A 57 -7.10 -13.36 2.59
C GLY A 57 -5.86 -13.89 3.34
N SER A 58 -4.65 -13.64 2.85
CA SER A 58 -3.43 -14.06 3.54
C SER A 58 -3.23 -13.24 4.82
N THR A 59 -3.01 -13.89 5.95
CA THR A 59 -2.60 -13.18 7.18
C THR A 59 -1.25 -12.48 6.98
N PRO A 60 -1.05 -11.25 7.53
CA PRO A 60 0.26 -10.61 7.53
C PRO A 60 1.26 -11.46 8.34
N GLY A 61 2.11 -12.21 7.65
CA GLY A 61 3.29 -12.86 8.24
C GLY A 61 3.00 -13.93 9.31
N VAL A 62 2.41 -15.04 8.88
CA VAL A 62 2.93 -16.38 9.21
C VAL A 62 3.54 -16.96 7.95
#